data_AF-A0A0F8ZAT2-F1
#
_entry.id   AF-A0A0F8ZAT2-F1
#
_cell.length_a   1.000
_cell.length_b   1.000
_cell.length_c   1.000
_cell.angle_alpha   90.00
_cell.angle_beta   90.00
_cell.angle_gamma   90.00
#
_symmetry.space_group_name_H-M   'P 1'
#
loop_
_entity.id
_entity.type
_entity.pdbx_description
1 polymer ?
#
loop_
_entity_poly.entity_id
_entity_poly.type
_entity_poly.pdbx_seq_one_letter_code
_entity_poly.pdbx_strand_id
1 'polypeptide(L)'
;FLGGSERVSFVNAFSEVYTTLQDIVRDLGEEFPSGERTDEVLEECLGRLKMIVRILFYLLSVDFRVPPLIRASFLLKNIADLAKILPASERISTRAYISYELSQLLASNYQGAKESLSLEITNTFLLGLMVDPVSFCLQNSTRQLVQDVLSGEHEGYFAVLCGLHYQHSVRPDELELADIGDEVAVRSAFCQRVASYIESDSCRLETDCEDYLIFCDFLSCPSVEQTARWKTFNKKLGGQELSKNEFDELALQFRHTNWKDKGCEFDLLIRRLQPVYYSG
;
A
#
# COMPACT_ATOMS: atom_id res chain seq x y z
N PHE A 1 -20.56 -19.02 12.52
CA PHE A 1 -21.23 -17.70 12.48
C PHE A 1 -21.46 -17.25 13.91
N LEU A 2 -20.74 -16.22 14.36
CA LEU A 2 -20.92 -15.64 15.69
C LEU A 2 -22.24 -14.86 15.73
N GLY A 3 -23.00 -14.98 16.82
CA GLY A 3 -24.26 -14.25 17.02
C GLY A 3 -24.06 -12.72 17.12
N GLY A 4 -25.13 -11.94 17.02
CA GLY A 4 -25.07 -10.47 17.05
C GLY A 4 -24.43 -9.88 18.31
N SER A 5 -24.68 -10.48 19.48
CA SER A 5 -24.05 -10.08 20.76
C SER A 5 -22.58 -10.48 20.85
N GLU A 6 -22.22 -11.68 20.37
CA GLU A 6 -20.85 -12.18 20.33
C GLU A 6 -19.99 -11.35 19.36
N ARG A 7 -20.56 -10.91 18.24
CA ARG A 7 -19.89 -10.05 17.26
C ARG A 7 -19.58 -8.67 17.83
N VAL A 8 -20.50 -8.08 18.60
CA VAL A 8 -20.27 -6.80 19.29
C VAL A 8 -19.22 -6.94 20.38
N SER A 9 -19.30 -8.00 21.20
CA SER A 9 -18.30 -8.29 22.23
C SER A 9 -16.90 -8.51 21.63
N PHE A 10 -16.82 -9.21 20.50
CA PHE A 10 -15.58 -9.44 19.77
C PHE A 10 -14.98 -8.14 19.24
N VAL A 11 -15.77 -7.28 18.59
CA VAL A 11 -15.30 -5.98 18.08
C VAL A 11 -14.83 -5.05 19.21
N ASN A 12 -15.52 -5.07 20.34
CA ASN A 12 -15.15 -4.27 21.52
C ASN A 12 -13.83 -4.78 22.13
N ALA A 13 -13.70 -6.09 22.34
CA ALA A 13 -12.47 -6.69 22.86
C ALA A 13 -11.27 -6.42 21.94
N PHE A 14 -11.43 -6.58 20.62
CA PHE A 14 -10.38 -6.23 19.66
C PHE A 14 -10.03 -4.74 19.73
N SER A 15 -11.04 -3.87 19.85
CA SER A 15 -10.81 -2.43 19.96
C SER A 15 -9.99 -2.05 21.18
N GLU A 16 -10.31 -2.63 22.33
CA GLU A 16 -9.54 -2.44 23.57
C GLU A 16 -8.09 -2.87 23.40
N VAL A 17 -7.84 -4.04 22.79
CA VAL A 17 -6.47 -4.51 22.54
C VAL A 17 -5.70 -3.54 21.63
N TYR A 18 -6.30 -3.05 20.54
CA TYR A 18 -5.64 -2.05 19.69
C TYR A 18 -5.29 -0.77 20.45
N THR A 19 -6.19 -0.28 21.31
CA THR A 19 -5.94 0.90 22.16
C THR A 19 -4.79 0.63 23.14
N THR A 20 -4.80 -0.53 23.81
CA THR A 20 -3.72 -0.91 24.74
C THR A 20 -2.37 -1.01 24.02
N LEU A 21 -2.32 -1.63 22.83
CA LEU A 21 -1.09 -1.67 22.04
C LEU A 21 -0.62 -0.26 21.66
N GLN A 22 -1.53 0.66 21.37
CA GLN A 22 -1.19 2.03 21.00
C GLN A 22 -0.62 2.82 22.17
N ASP A 23 -1.21 2.66 23.36
CA ASP A 23 -0.68 3.23 24.58
C ASP A 23 0.71 2.67 24.90
N ILE A 24 0.90 1.35 24.82
CA ILE A 24 2.22 0.73 25.03
C ILE A 24 3.27 1.27 24.04
N VAL A 25 2.95 1.40 22.75
CA VAL A 25 3.91 1.95 21.77
C VAL A 25 4.25 3.40 22.07
N ARG A 26 3.28 4.21 22.54
CA ARG A 26 3.53 5.59 22.98
C ARG A 26 4.44 5.62 24.20
N ASP A 27 4.14 4.80 25.21
CA ASP A 27 4.92 4.74 26.45
C ASP A 27 6.35 4.26 26.17
N LEU A 28 6.55 3.30 25.24
CA LEU A 28 7.87 2.93 24.71
C LEU A 28 8.61 4.08 24.01
N GLY A 29 7.90 5.05 23.44
CA GLY A 29 8.52 6.26 22.89
C GLY A 29 9.00 7.22 23.98
N GLU A 30 8.26 7.31 25.08
CA GLU A 30 8.54 8.20 26.21
C GLU A 30 9.62 7.64 27.15
N GLU A 31 9.59 6.32 27.41
CA GLU A 31 10.52 5.61 28.30
C GLU A 31 11.93 5.47 27.71
N PHE A 32 12.08 5.62 26.39
CA PHE A 32 13.34 5.36 25.66
C PHE A 32 13.86 6.59 24.88
N PRO A 33 14.08 7.76 25.52
CA PRO A 33 14.58 8.94 24.85
C PRO A 33 15.98 8.72 24.26
N SER A 34 16.36 9.57 23.31
CA SER A 34 17.53 9.39 22.41
C SER A 34 18.92 9.61 23.05
N GLY A 35 19.10 9.32 24.35
CA GLY A 35 20.37 9.48 25.08
C GLY A 35 20.89 8.18 25.68
N GLU A 36 22.23 8.05 25.72
CA GLU A 36 23.06 6.93 26.26
C GLU A 36 22.29 5.69 26.71
N ARG A 37 22.11 4.76 25.77
CA ARG A 37 21.42 3.49 26.01
C ARG A 37 22.44 2.43 26.38
N THR A 38 22.18 1.72 27.46
CA THR A 38 22.84 0.44 27.73
C THR A 38 22.28 -0.62 26.78
N ASP A 39 23.10 -1.63 26.46
CA ASP A 39 22.67 -2.73 25.57
C ASP A 39 21.43 -3.47 26.13
N GLU A 40 21.32 -3.57 27.46
CA GLU A 40 20.18 -4.19 28.14
C GLU A 40 18.84 -3.46 27.87
N VAL A 41 18.86 -2.13 27.92
CA VAL A 41 17.67 -1.29 27.66
C VAL A 41 17.26 -1.40 26.19
N LEU A 42 18.24 -1.47 25.28
CA LEU A 42 17.97 -1.68 23.87
C LEU A 42 17.35 -3.06 23.61
N GLU A 43 17.90 -4.11 24.22
CA GLU A 43 17.38 -5.48 24.08
C GLU A 43 15.94 -5.59 24.59
N GLU A 44 15.63 -4.98 25.74
CA GLU A 44 14.28 -4.94 26.29
C GLU A 44 13.30 -4.22 25.34
N CYS A 45 13.69 -3.03 24.83
CA CYS A 45 12.89 -2.28 23.88
C CYS A 45 12.55 -3.11 22.63
N LEU A 46 13.56 -3.78 22.07
CA LEU A 46 13.40 -4.63 20.89
C LEU A 46 12.53 -5.86 21.17
N GLY A 47 12.68 -6.48 22.35
CA GLY A 47 11.84 -7.59 22.78
C GLY A 47 10.37 -7.19 22.86
N ARG A 48 10.08 -6.04 23.48
CA ARG A 48 8.73 -5.49 23.57
C ARG A 48 8.16 -5.11 22.19
N LEU A 49 8.95 -4.47 21.34
CA LEU A 49 8.56 -4.14 19.96
C LEU A 49 8.20 -5.38 19.14
N LYS A 50 9.05 -6.42 19.16
CA LYS A 50 8.78 -7.69 18.47
C LYS A 50 7.50 -8.34 18.98
N MET A 51 7.26 -8.29 20.29
CA MET A 51 6.02 -8.82 20.88
C MET A 51 4.79 -8.05 20.41
N ILE A 52 4.84 -6.72 20.37
CA ILE A 52 3.75 -5.87 19.87
C ILE A 52 3.45 -6.19 18.40
N VAL A 53 4.49 -6.24 17.56
CA VAL A 53 4.36 -6.60 16.14
C VAL A 53 3.70 -7.99 16.01
N ARG A 54 4.16 -8.98 16.78
CA ARG A 54 3.60 -10.32 16.75
C ARG A 54 2.12 -10.37 17.17
N ILE A 55 1.76 -9.68 18.26
CA ILE A 55 0.35 -9.59 18.70
C ILE A 55 -0.50 -8.94 17.59
N LEU A 56 0.02 -7.86 17.00
CA LEU A 56 -0.67 -7.15 15.92
C LEU A 56 -0.98 -8.06 14.73
N PHE A 57 -0.01 -8.84 14.27
CA PHE A 57 -0.21 -9.77 13.16
C PHE A 57 -1.09 -10.97 13.51
N TYR A 58 -1.09 -11.41 14.78
CA TYR A 58 -2.09 -12.38 15.23
C TYR A 58 -3.50 -11.81 15.16
N LEU A 59 -3.72 -10.57 15.59
CA LEU A 59 -5.04 -9.92 15.50
C LEU A 59 -5.49 -9.80 14.05
N LEU A 60 -4.61 -9.36 13.15
CA LEU A 60 -4.92 -9.25 11.72
C LEU A 60 -5.17 -10.61 11.05
N SER A 61 -4.50 -11.66 11.50
CA SER A 61 -4.73 -13.02 10.99
C SER A 61 -6.09 -13.56 11.42
N VAL A 62 -6.60 -13.13 12.58
CA VAL A 62 -7.95 -13.49 13.06
C VAL A 62 -9.02 -12.62 12.39
N ASP A 63 -8.73 -11.34 12.13
CA ASP A 63 -9.67 -10.37 11.57
C ASP A 63 -9.05 -9.56 10.41
N PHE A 64 -8.99 -10.17 9.24
CA PHE A 64 -8.48 -9.56 8.00
C PHE A 64 -9.57 -8.75 7.29
N ARG A 65 -10.04 -7.67 7.93
CA ARG A 65 -10.97 -6.70 7.33
C ARG A 65 -10.34 -5.32 7.30
N VAL A 66 -10.90 -4.41 6.50
CA VAL A 66 -10.41 -3.03 6.37
C VAL A 66 -10.25 -2.29 7.71
N PRO A 67 -11.22 -2.28 8.65
CA PRO A 67 -11.06 -1.49 9.88
C PRO A 67 -9.89 -1.94 10.78
N PRO A 68 -9.68 -3.26 11.04
CA PRO A 68 -8.45 -3.73 11.69
C PRO A 68 -7.16 -3.36 10.96
N LEU A 69 -7.11 -3.46 9.63
CA LEU A 69 -5.95 -3.06 8.83
C LEU A 69 -5.63 -1.57 8.99
N ILE A 70 -6.65 -0.71 8.98
CA ILE A 70 -6.49 0.73 9.24
C ILE A 70 -5.97 0.98 10.66
N ARG A 71 -6.45 0.25 11.68
CA ARG A 71 -5.92 0.43 13.04
C ARG A 71 -4.47 -0.03 13.17
N ALA A 72 -4.15 -1.15 12.53
CA ALA A 72 -2.81 -1.69 12.52
C ALA A 72 -1.82 -0.75 11.84
N SER A 73 -2.23 -0.01 10.83
CA SER A 73 -1.35 0.96 10.17
C SER A 73 -0.87 2.07 11.08
N PHE A 74 -1.74 2.60 11.95
CA PHE A 74 -1.38 3.66 12.87
C PHE A 74 -0.34 3.16 13.86
N LEU A 75 -0.51 1.91 14.33
CA LEU A 75 0.49 1.22 15.15
C LEU A 75 1.80 1.00 14.39
N LEU A 76 1.76 0.47 13.17
CA LEU A 76 2.96 0.23 12.36
C LEU A 76 3.70 1.53 12.02
N LYS A 77 2.99 2.63 11.78
CA LYS A 77 3.57 3.95 11.59
C LYS A 77 4.29 4.41 12.85
N ASN A 78 3.66 4.30 14.02
CA ASN A 78 4.30 4.65 15.29
C ASN A 78 5.51 3.76 15.58
N ILE A 79 5.44 2.46 15.28
CA ILE A 79 6.57 1.53 15.41
C ILE A 79 7.69 1.89 14.43
N ALA A 80 7.38 2.24 13.18
CA ALA A 80 8.36 2.66 12.19
C ALA A 80 9.03 3.99 12.57
N ASP A 81 8.29 4.92 13.17
CA ASP A 81 8.81 6.17 13.73
C ASP A 81 9.69 5.90 14.95
N LEU A 82 9.28 5.01 15.86
CA LEU A 82 10.12 4.56 16.97
C LEU A 82 11.40 3.90 16.44
N ALA A 83 11.31 3.05 15.41
CA ALA A 83 12.47 2.39 14.84
C ALA A 83 13.53 3.36 14.28
N LYS A 84 13.18 4.62 13.98
CA LYS A 84 14.15 5.65 13.54
C LYS A 84 15.20 5.95 14.62
N ILE A 85 14.86 5.81 15.90
CA ILE A 85 15.77 6.07 17.02
C ILE A 85 16.66 4.87 17.36
N LEU A 86 16.41 3.70 16.77
CA LEU A 86 17.20 2.50 17.00
C LEU A 86 18.53 2.55 16.22
N PRO A 87 19.58 1.83 16.68
CA PRO A 87 20.78 1.61 15.89
C PRO A 87 20.45 1.05 14.49
N ALA A 88 21.31 1.32 13.51
CA ALA A 88 21.03 0.99 12.11
C ALA A 88 20.75 -0.50 11.88
N SER A 89 21.49 -1.40 12.53
CA SER A 89 21.27 -2.86 12.44
C SER A 89 19.87 -3.25 12.92
N GLU A 90 19.47 -2.73 14.08
CA GLU A 90 18.20 -3.07 14.73
C GLU A 90 17.01 -2.48 14.00
N ARG A 91 17.17 -1.27 13.44
CA ARG A 91 16.17 -0.65 12.58
C ARG A 91 15.93 -1.48 11.32
N ILE A 92 16.99 -1.96 10.67
CA ILE A 92 16.89 -2.83 9.48
C ILE A 92 16.20 -4.14 9.85
N SER A 93 16.64 -4.79 10.93
CA SER A 93 16.06 -6.05 11.43
C SER A 93 14.57 -5.91 11.75
N THR A 94 14.17 -4.83 12.41
CA THR A 94 12.76 -4.56 12.76
C THR A 94 11.89 -4.36 11.51
N ARG A 95 12.36 -3.57 10.54
CA ARG A 95 11.65 -3.38 9.26
C ARG A 95 11.52 -4.67 8.47
N ALA A 96 12.60 -5.45 8.37
CA ALA A 96 12.59 -6.74 7.70
C ALA A 96 11.60 -7.72 8.35
N TYR A 97 11.52 -7.74 9.69
CA TYR A 97 10.56 -8.56 10.41
C TYR A 97 9.10 -8.14 10.11
N ILE A 98 8.80 -6.84 10.13
CA ILE A 98 7.46 -6.34 9.77
C ILE A 98 7.12 -6.67 8.31
N SER A 99 8.06 -6.47 7.37
CA SER A 99 7.86 -6.81 5.96
C SER A 99 7.62 -8.31 5.76
N TYR A 100 8.31 -9.16 6.51
CA TYR A 100 8.06 -10.60 6.52
C TYR A 100 6.63 -10.91 7.00
N GLU A 101 6.20 -10.39 8.14
CA GLU A 101 4.86 -10.64 8.68
C GLU A 101 3.74 -10.13 7.73
N LEU A 102 3.92 -8.96 7.10
CA LEU A 102 3.00 -8.46 6.07
C LEU A 102 2.93 -9.39 4.86
N SER A 103 4.08 -9.93 4.43
CA SER A 103 4.12 -10.88 3.32
C SER A 103 3.42 -12.19 3.65
N GLN A 104 3.49 -12.65 4.91
CA GLN A 104 2.77 -13.85 5.37
C GLN A 104 1.27 -13.60 5.47
N LEU A 105 0.89 -12.41 5.95
CA LEU A 105 -0.52 -11.99 5.98
C LEU A 105 -1.11 -11.93 4.58
N LEU A 106 -0.38 -11.38 3.60
CA LEU A 106 -0.76 -11.43 2.19
C LEU A 106 -0.87 -12.86 1.69
N ALA A 107 0.15 -13.70 1.89
CA ALA A 107 0.17 -15.07 1.41
C ALA A 107 -1.02 -15.90 1.92
N SER A 108 -1.46 -15.65 3.16
CA SER A 108 -2.56 -16.37 3.80
C SER A 108 -3.94 -15.97 3.29
N ASN A 109 -4.07 -14.77 2.72
CA ASN A 109 -5.35 -14.20 2.28
C ASN A 109 -5.46 -14.04 0.76
N TYR A 110 -4.34 -14.13 0.04
CA TYR A 110 -4.30 -14.02 -1.41
C TYR A 110 -4.53 -15.39 -2.07
N GLN A 111 -5.61 -15.53 -2.84
CA GLN A 111 -6.02 -16.80 -3.46
C GLN A 111 -5.59 -16.96 -4.93
N GLY A 112 -4.65 -16.14 -5.40
CA GLY A 112 -4.09 -16.24 -6.76
C GLY A 112 -4.90 -15.51 -7.83
N ALA A 113 -4.47 -15.69 -9.08
CA ALA A 113 -4.98 -15.05 -10.28
C ALA A 113 -6.44 -15.45 -10.61
N LYS A 114 -7.22 -14.46 -11.13
CA LYS A 114 -8.56 -14.53 -11.78
C LYS A 114 -9.69 -13.71 -11.15
N GLU A 115 -9.46 -12.97 -10.07
CA GLU A 115 -10.45 -12.07 -9.48
C GLU A 115 -9.90 -10.66 -9.33
N SER A 116 -10.78 -9.65 -9.28
CA SER A 116 -10.38 -8.30 -8.88
C SER A 116 -9.71 -8.34 -7.50
N LEU A 117 -8.62 -7.61 -7.32
CA LEU A 117 -7.96 -7.54 -6.03
C LEU A 117 -8.90 -6.96 -4.98
N SER A 118 -8.98 -7.60 -3.82
CA SER A 118 -9.78 -7.07 -2.71
C SER A 118 -9.12 -5.84 -2.09
N LEU A 119 -9.93 -4.99 -1.47
CA LEU A 119 -9.46 -3.81 -0.77
C LEU A 119 -8.51 -4.18 0.37
N GLU A 120 -8.74 -5.29 1.07
CA GLU A 120 -7.86 -5.78 2.13
C GLU A 120 -6.47 -6.18 1.63
N ILE A 121 -6.39 -6.86 0.49
CA ILE A 121 -5.10 -7.22 -0.13
C ILE A 121 -4.37 -5.95 -0.56
N THR A 122 -5.05 -5.04 -1.25
CA THR A 122 -4.49 -3.74 -1.67
C THR A 122 -3.97 -2.95 -0.48
N ASN A 123 -4.75 -2.84 0.60
CA ASN A 123 -4.33 -2.11 1.80
C ASN A 123 -3.12 -2.75 2.47
N THR A 124 -3.06 -4.08 2.51
CA THR A 124 -1.90 -4.80 3.07
C THR A 124 -0.65 -4.61 2.21
N PHE A 125 -0.82 -4.59 0.89
CA PHE A 125 0.27 -4.26 -0.03
C PHE A 125 0.79 -2.83 0.20
N LEU A 126 -0.10 -1.84 0.25
CA LEU A 126 0.26 -0.45 0.54
C LEU A 126 0.95 -0.31 1.90
N LEU A 127 0.48 -1.01 2.94
CA LEU A 127 1.12 -1.08 4.26
C LEU A 127 2.57 -1.54 4.18
N GLY A 128 2.85 -2.59 3.41
CA GLY A 128 4.22 -3.10 3.24
C GLY A 128 5.13 -2.10 2.54
N LEU A 129 4.61 -1.39 1.53
CA LEU A 129 5.34 -0.30 0.88
C LEU A 129 5.67 0.86 1.83
N MET A 130 4.88 1.09 2.90
CA MET A 130 5.22 2.12 3.88
C MET A 130 6.43 1.78 4.75
N VAL A 131 6.60 0.51 5.08
CA VAL A 131 7.57 0.08 6.08
C VAL A 131 8.96 -0.03 5.45
N ASP A 132 9.06 -0.82 4.39
CA ASP A 132 10.27 -1.02 3.61
C ASP A 132 9.89 -1.58 2.23
N PRO A 133 9.70 -0.71 1.22
CA PRO A 133 9.19 -1.12 -0.09
C PRO A 133 10.04 -2.19 -0.77
N VAL A 134 11.37 -2.06 -0.71
CA VAL A 134 12.29 -2.96 -1.41
C VAL A 134 12.29 -4.31 -0.73
N SER A 135 12.54 -4.36 0.58
CA SER A 135 12.57 -5.61 1.34
C SER A 135 11.23 -6.34 1.29
N PHE A 136 10.12 -5.60 1.27
CA PHE A 136 8.77 -6.15 1.17
C PHE A 136 8.47 -6.75 -0.21
N CYS A 137 8.78 -6.05 -1.30
CA CYS A 137 8.57 -6.54 -2.66
C CYS A 137 9.51 -7.69 -3.04
N LEU A 138 10.64 -7.85 -2.34
CA LEU A 138 11.52 -9.00 -2.49
C LEU A 138 10.96 -10.29 -1.87
N GLN A 139 9.97 -10.22 -0.97
CA GLN A 139 9.35 -11.41 -0.38
C GLN A 139 8.59 -12.21 -1.46
N ASN A 140 8.64 -13.55 -1.38
CA ASN A 140 8.08 -14.42 -2.41
C ASN A 140 6.59 -14.16 -2.70
N SER A 141 5.77 -14.01 -1.65
CA SER A 141 4.33 -13.79 -1.80
C SER A 141 4.01 -12.42 -2.40
N THR A 142 4.70 -11.37 -1.97
CA THR A 142 4.56 -10.03 -2.52
C THR A 142 5.01 -9.98 -3.97
N ARG A 143 6.11 -10.65 -4.30
CA ARG A 143 6.62 -10.75 -5.67
C ARG A 143 5.62 -11.43 -6.59
N GLN A 144 5.00 -12.52 -6.13
CA GLN A 144 3.93 -13.20 -6.88
C GLN A 144 2.77 -12.25 -7.17
N LEU A 145 2.24 -11.56 -6.15
CA LEU A 145 1.16 -10.58 -6.31
C LEU A 145 1.54 -9.48 -7.33
N VAL A 146 2.75 -8.92 -7.22
CA VAL A 146 3.23 -7.89 -8.15
C VAL A 146 3.31 -8.43 -9.57
N GLN A 147 3.84 -9.65 -9.76
CA GLN A 147 3.91 -10.29 -11.06
C GLN A 147 2.51 -10.48 -11.66
N ASP A 148 1.55 -10.97 -10.89
CA ASP A 148 0.17 -11.20 -11.33
C ASP A 148 -0.54 -9.87 -11.70
N VAL A 149 -0.27 -8.79 -10.96
CA VAL A 149 -0.76 -7.44 -11.31
C VAL A 149 -0.11 -6.92 -12.60
N LEU A 150 1.22 -7.07 -12.73
CA LEU A 150 1.94 -6.53 -13.88
C LEU A 150 1.81 -7.39 -15.15
N SER A 151 1.41 -8.65 -15.05
CA SER A 151 1.06 -9.50 -16.20
C SER A 151 -0.38 -9.28 -16.67
N GLY A 152 -1.25 -8.75 -15.80
CA GLY A 152 -2.68 -8.54 -16.09
C GLY A 152 -3.56 -9.70 -15.66
N GLU A 153 -3.07 -10.59 -14.79
CA GLU A 153 -3.88 -11.64 -14.15
C GLU A 153 -4.89 -11.06 -13.14
N HIS A 154 -4.67 -9.82 -12.72
CA HIS A 154 -5.64 -9.01 -11.97
C HIS A 154 -6.03 -7.76 -12.75
N GLU A 155 -7.33 -7.48 -12.77
CA GLU A 155 -7.93 -6.32 -13.40
C GLU A 155 -8.67 -5.44 -12.37
N GLY A 156 -9.06 -4.25 -12.79
CA GLY A 156 -9.75 -3.26 -11.96
C GLY A 156 -8.83 -2.27 -11.26
N TYR A 157 -9.44 -1.27 -10.62
CA TYR A 157 -8.77 -0.12 -10.03
C TYR A 157 -7.75 -0.52 -8.97
N PHE A 158 -8.07 -1.47 -8.11
CA PHE A 158 -7.17 -1.90 -7.05
C PHE A 158 -5.89 -2.58 -7.58
N ALA A 159 -5.99 -3.31 -8.70
CA ALA A 159 -4.82 -3.84 -9.38
C ALA A 159 -3.98 -2.74 -10.03
N VAL A 160 -4.63 -1.80 -10.71
CA VAL A 160 -3.95 -0.62 -11.28
C VAL A 160 -3.22 0.16 -10.18
N LEU A 161 -3.89 0.40 -9.05
CA LEU A 161 -3.34 1.11 -7.91
C LEU A 161 -2.10 0.39 -7.35
N CYS A 162 -2.17 -0.92 -7.11
CA CYS A 162 -1.01 -1.71 -6.67
C CYS A 162 0.17 -1.60 -7.66
N GLY A 163 -0.10 -1.72 -8.96
CA GLY A 163 0.92 -1.62 -10.00
C GLY A 163 1.59 -0.24 -10.05
N LEU A 164 0.81 0.84 -9.92
CA LEU A 164 1.33 2.21 -9.88
C LEU A 164 2.16 2.46 -8.62
N HIS A 165 1.69 2.04 -7.43
CA HIS A 165 2.45 2.19 -6.20
C HIS A 165 3.74 1.37 -6.18
N TYR A 166 3.73 0.16 -6.74
CA TYR A 166 4.95 -0.62 -6.92
C TYR A 166 5.98 0.14 -7.76
N GLN A 167 5.54 0.64 -8.93
CA GLN A 167 6.41 1.39 -9.83
C GLN A 167 6.92 2.71 -9.23
N HIS A 168 6.13 3.31 -8.34
CA HIS A 168 6.50 4.53 -7.63
C HIS A 168 7.45 4.29 -6.45
N SER A 169 7.24 3.22 -5.71
CA SER A 169 7.93 2.98 -4.46
C SER A 169 9.26 2.25 -4.65
N VAL A 170 9.39 1.44 -5.70
CA VAL A 170 10.53 0.56 -5.94
C VAL A 170 11.09 0.81 -7.33
N ARG A 171 12.34 1.25 -7.42
CA ARG A 171 13.04 1.39 -8.70
C ARG A 171 13.59 0.04 -9.16
N PRO A 172 13.67 -0.23 -10.48
CA PRO A 172 14.20 -1.49 -10.99
C PRO A 172 15.63 -1.81 -10.51
N ASP A 173 16.47 -0.79 -10.32
CA ASP A 173 17.86 -0.92 -9.86
C ASP A 173 17.99 -1.24 -8.36
N GLU A 174 16.91 -1.14 -7.58
CA GLU A 174 16.89 -1.45 -6.14
C GLU A 174 16.62 -2.95 -5.85
N LEU A 175 16.17 -3.73 -6.84
CA LEU A 175 15.65 -5.08 -6.62
C LEU A 175 16.69 -6.21 -6.71
N GLU A 176 17.97 -5.89 -6.89
CA GLU A 176 19.07 -6.87 -7.03
C GLU A 176 18.74 -8.03 -8.01
N LEU A 177 17.98 -7.74 -9.07
CA LEU A 177 17.52 -8.72 -10.04
C LEU A 177 18.63 -9.12 -11.01
N ALA A 178 18.59 -10.37 -11.47
CA ALA A 178 19.52 -10.87 -12.49
C ALA A 178 19.34 -10.18 -13.85
N ASP A 179 18.10 -9.80 -14.20
CA ASP A 179 17.77 -9.07 -15.42
C ASP A 179 16.88 -7.87 -15.11
N ILE A 180 17.48 -6.68 -15.08
CA ILE A 180 16.77 -5.40 -14.89
C ILE A 180 15.96 -5.04 -16.15
N GLY A 181 16.38 -5.50 -17.33
CA GLY A 181 15.72 -5.22 -18.61
C GLY A 181 14.32 -5.84 -18.68
N ASP A 182 14.19 -7.09 -18.22
CA ASP A 182 12.90 -7.77 -18.13
C ASP A 182 11.93 -7.04 -17.19
N GLU A 183 12.39 -6.60 -16.03
CA GLU A 183 11.58 -5.84 -15.07
C GLU A 183 11.08 -4.51 -15.68
N VAL A 184 11.96 -3.79 -16.39
CA VAL A 184 11.59 -2.55 -17.09
C VAL A 184 10.55 -2.83 -18.18
N ALA A 185 10.71 -3.91 -18.94
CA ALA A 185 9.78 -4.29 -20.01
C ALA A 185 8.39 -4.62 -19.46
N VAL A 186 8.31 -5.39 -18.37
CA VAL A 186 7.05 -5.76 -17.71
C VAL A 186 6.31 -4.52 -17.17
N ARG A 187 7.02 -3.60 -16.52
CA ARG A 187 6.46 -2.33 -16.04
C ARG A 187 5.93 -1.45 -17.18
N SER A 188 6.68 -1.36 -18.27
CA SER A 188 6.28 -0.62 -19.46
C SER A 188 5.02 -1.22 -20.10
N ALA A 189 4.97 -2.55 -20.23
CA ALA A 189 3.82 -3.27 -20.75
C ALA A 189 2.56 -3.04 -19.90
N PHE A 190 2.68 -3.05 -18.56
CA PHE A 190 1.58 -2.69 -17.67
C PHE A 190 1.05 -1.29 -17.95
N CYS A 191 1.93 -0.27 -18.01
CA CYS A 191 1.52 1.11 -18.27
C CYS A 191 0.84 1.26 -19.63
N GLN A 192 1.33 0.56 -20.65
CA GLN A 192 0.73 0.57 -21.98
C GLN A 192 -0.67 -0.08 -21.98
N ARG A 193 -0.88 -1.16 -21.23
CA ARG A 193 -2.22 -1.79 -21.09
C ARG A 193 -3.20 -0.86 -20.39
N VAL A 194 -2.81 -0.21 -19.29
CA VAL A 194 -3.67 0.74 -18.58
C VAL A 194 -4.00 1.94 -19.46
N ALA A 195 -3.02 2.50 -20.17
CA ALA A 195 -3.28 3.58 -21.14
C ALA A 195 -4.25 3.14 -22.23
N SER A 196 -4.06 1.95 -22.81
CA SER A 196 -4.95 1.41 -23.85
C SER A 196 -6.38 1.21 -23.34
N TYR A 197 -6.53 0.76 -22.10
CA TYR A 197 -7.83 0.63 -21.44
C TYR A 197 -8.51 2.00 -21.30
N ILE A 198 -7.80 3.00 -20.77
CA ILE A 198 -8.32 4.36 -20.62
C ILE A 198 -8.75 4.93 -21.97
N GLU A 199 -7.93 4.78 -23.00
CA GLU A 199 -8.20 5.26 -24.36
C GLU A 199 -9.39 4.56 -25.03
N SER A 200 -9.77 3.36 -24.58
CA SER A 200 -10.86 2.59 -25.17
C SER A 200 -12.25 3.15 -24.88
N ASP A 201 -13.22 2.82 -25.73
CA ASP A 201 -14.64 3.19 -25.54
C ASP A 201 -15.30 2.45 -24.36
N SER A 202 -14.67 1.39 -23.83
CA SER A 202 -15.17 0.68 -22.65
C SER A 202 -14.93 1.44 -21.35
N CYS A 203 -13.91 2.30 -21.28
CA CYS A 203 -13.66 3.12 -20.10
C CYS A 203 -14.59 4.34 -20.12
N ARG A 204 -15.54 4.46 -19.19
CA ARG A 204 -16.61 5.47 -19.20
C ARG A 204 -16.55 6.39 -17.98
N LEU A 205 -15.65 7.38 -18.06
CA LEU A 205 -15.36 8.34 -16.98
C LEU A 205 -16.59 9.07 -16.40
N GLU A 206 -17.63 9.28 -17.20
CA GLU A 206 -18.84 10.02 -16.78
C GLU A 206 -19.83 9.17 -15.98
N THR A 207 -19.74 7.85 -16.09
CA THR A 207 -20.75 6.92 -15.58
C THR A 207 -20.19 5.83 -14.67
N ASP A 208 -18.87 5.62 -14.70
CA ASP A 208 -18.19 4.60 -13.92
C ASP A 208 -17.13 5.25 -13.02
N CYS A 209 -17.28 5.06 -11.70
CA CYS A 209 -16.38 5.63 -10.71
C CYS A 209 -15.01 4.95 -10.73
N GLU A 210 -14.94 3.65 -11.01
CA GLU A 210 -13.70 2.89 -11.09
C GLU A 210 -12.84 3.38 -12.25
N ASP A 211 -13.46 3.58 -13.40
CA ASP A 211 -12.82 4.16 -14.58
C ASP A 211 -12.28 5.56 -14.33
N TYR A 212 -13.07 6.40 -13.67
CA TYR A 212 -12.65 7.74 -13.29
C TYR A 212 -11.41 7.71 -12.37
N LEU A 213 -11.41 6.82 -11.37
CA LEU A 213 -10.28 6.67 -10.45
C LEU A 213 -9.02 6.16 -11.16
N ILE A 214 -9.14 5.14 -12.03
CA ILE A 214 -8.04 4.64 -12.86
C ILE A 214 -7.44 5.77 -13.69
N PHE A 215 -8.28 6.55 -14.36
CA PHE A 215 -7.88 7.70 -15.16
C PHE A 215 -7.09 8.72 -14.34
N CYS A 216 -7.65 9.16 -13.20
CA CYS A 216 -7.03 10.17 -12.35
C CYS A 216 -5.67 9.72 -11.76
N ASP A 217 -5.60 8.50 -11.23
CA ASP A 217 -4.38 8.02 -10.59
C ASP A 217 -3.28 7.65 -11.60
N PHE A 218 -3.64 7.10 -12.77
CA PHE A 218 -2.67 6.86 -13.84
C PHE A 218 -2.05 8.16 -14.36
N LEU A 219 -2.87 9.19 -14.57
CA LEU A 219 -2.42 10.48 -15.11
C LEU A 219 -1.68 11.36 -14.10
N SER A 220 -1.86 11.12 -12.80
CA SER A 220 -1.16 11.85 -11.74
C SER A 220 0.11 11.15 -11.24
N CYS A 221 0.26 9.85 -11.53
CA CYS A 221 1.40 9.06 -11.06
C CYS A 221 2.72 9.51 -11.74
N PRO A 222 3.72 9.98 -10.97
CA PRO A 222 4.96 10.52 -11.55
C PRO A 222 5.88 9.44 -12.14
N SER A 223 5.67 8.16 -11.79
CA SER A 223 6.44 7.05 -12.34
C SER A 223 5.99 6.61 -13.74
N VAL A 224 4.80 7.06 -14.18
CA VAL A 224 4.36 6.87 -15.56
C VAL A 224 4.96 8.00 -16.41
N GLU A 225 5.54 7.63 -17.56
CA GLU A 225 6.20 8.59 -18.46
C GLU A 225 5.26 9.76 -18.80
N GLN A 226 5.75 10.99 -18.64
CA GLN A 226 4.99 12.22 -18.90
C GLN A 226 4.32 12.21 -20.28
N THR A 227 5.03 11.75 -21.31
CA THR A 227 4.48 11.66 -22.68
C THR A 227 3.32 10.69 -22.76
N ALA A 228 3.40 9.54 -22.07
CA ALA A 228 2.34 8.54 -22.07
C ALA A 228 1.09 9.07 -21.37
N ARG A 229 1.25 9.69 -20.20
CA ARG A 229 0.14 10.33 -19.46
C ARG A 229 -0.54 11.41 -20.32
N TRP A 230 0.24 12.33 -20.86
CA TRP A 230 -0.26 13.42 -21.71
C TRP A 230 -1.01 12.92 -22.96
N LYS A 231 -0.47 11.92 -23.67
CA LYS A 231 -1.14 11.32 -24.85
C LYS A 231 -2.45 10.65 -24.47
N THR A 232 -2.46 9.91 -23.36
CA THR A 232 -3.65 9.20 -22.85
C THR A 232 -4.76 10.21 -22.53
N PHE A 233 -4.42 11.30 -21.82
CA PHE A 233 -5.35 12.39 -21.49
C PHE A 233 -5.98 13.00 -22.75
N ASN A 234 -5.16 13.41 -23.72
CA ASN A 234 -5.65 14.08 -24.93
C ASN A 234 -6.54 13.18 -25.78
N LYS A 235 -6.17 11.91 -25.94
CA LYS A 235 -6.98 10.96 -26.68
C LYS A 235 -8.32 10.68 -26.00
N LYS A 236 -8.34 10.58 -24.67
CA LYS A 236 -9.56 10.25 -23.93
C LYS A 236 -10.57 11.39 -23.88
N LEU A 237 -10.12 12.62 -23.65
CA LEU A 237 -11.01 13.77 -23.46
C LEU A 237 -11.24 14.62 -24.73
N GLY A 238 -10.50 14.39 -25.81
CA GLY A 238 -10.76 15.01 -27.13
C GLY A 238 -10.66 16.53 -27.17
N GLY A 239 -9.87 17.15 -26.27
CA GLY A 239 -9.72 18.60 -26.13
C GLY A 239 -8.50 19.19 -26.87
N GLN A 240 -8.41 20.53 -26.90
CA GLN A 240 -7.23 21.25 -27.41
C GLN A 240 -5.95 20.75 -26.74
N GLU A 241 -4.85 20.65 -27.50
CA GLU A 241 -3.56 20.18 -26.99
C GLU A 241 -3.02 21.16 -25.94
N LEU A 242 -3.25 20.86 -24.66
CA LEU A 242 -2.46 21.42 -23.57
C LEU A 242 -0.99 21.10 -23.83
N SER A 243 -0.07 22.02 -23.51
CA SER A 243 1.34 21.65 -23.45
C SER A 243 1.57 20.61 -22.34
N LYS A 244 2.67 19.85 -22.43
CA LYS A 244 3.01 18.85 -21.39
C LYS A 244 3.15 19.48 -19.99
N ASN A 245 3.63 20.73 -19.91
CA ASN A 245 3.81 21.43 -18.64
C ASN A 245 2.46 21.85 -18.04
N GLU A 246 1.55 22.41 -18.84
CA GLU A 246 0.18 22.75 -18.40
C GLU A 246 -0.58 21.49 -17.97
N PHE A 247 -0.37 20.36 -18.67
CA PHE A 247 -0.92 19.08 -18.27
C PHE A 247 -0.42 18.61 -16.91
N ASP A 248 0.88 18.71 -16.61
CA ASP A 248 1.39 18.30 -15.30
C ASP A 248 0.82 19.15 -14.16
N GLU A 249 0.63 20.46 -14.38
CA GLU A 249 -0.05 21.32 -13.40
C GLU A 249 -1.52 20.92 -13.20
N LEU A 250 -2.22 20.59 -14.27
CA LEU A 250 -3.60 20.10 -14.23
C LEU A 250 -3.70 18.73 -13.55
N ALA A 251 -2.76 17.82 -13.81
CA ALA A 251 -2.73 16.47 -13.26
C ALA A 251 -2.64 16.44 -11.73
N LEU A 252 -2.05 17.48 -11.14
CA LEU A 252 -2.02 17.65 -9.69
C LEU A 252 -3.40 17.98 -9.09
N GLN A 253 -4.34 18.50 -9.87
CA GLN A 253 -5.67 18.93 -9.41
C GLN A 253 -6.68 17.80 -9.30
N PHE A 254 -6.54 16.75 -10.12
CA PHE A 254 -7.48 15.62 -10.15
C PHE A 254 -6.90 14.34 -9.53
N ARG A 255 -5.74 14.40 -8.86
CA ARG A 255 -5.15 13.25 -8.18
C ARG A 255 -5.99 12.83 -6.97
N HIS A 256 -6.29 11.54 -6.88
CA HIS A 256 -6.86 10.95 -5.67
C HIS A 256 -5.74 10.41 -4.77
N THR A 257 -4.66 9.91 -5.38
CA THR A 257 -3.44 9.47 -4.71
C THR A 257 -2.42 10.58 -4.48
N ASN A 258 -1.81 10.59 -3.28
CA ASN A 258 -0.72 11.50 -2.95
C ASN A 258 0.65 10.85 -3.17
N TRP A 259 1.20 11.02 -4.37
CA TRP A 259 2.51 10.49 -4.77
C TRP A 259 3.75 11.21 -4.18
N LYS A 260 3.60 12.01 -3.11
CA LYS A 260 4.72 12.81 -2.58
C LYS A 260 5.69 12.02 -1.70
N ASP A 261 5.18 11.07 -0.92
CA ASP A 261 6.01 10.25 -0.05
C ASP A 261 5.71 8.77 -0.31
N LYS A 262 6.76 7.95 -0.43
CA LYS A 262 6.64 6.50 -0.43
C LYS A 262 5.96 6.08 0.88
N GLY A 263 4.72 5.60 0.82
CA GLY A 263 4.00 5.12 1.99
C GLY A 263 3.16 6.14 2.77
N CYS A 264 3.18 7.46 2.48
CA CYS A 264 2.22 8.36 3.16
C CYS A 264 0.81 8.29 2.56
N GLU A 265 0.57 7.39 1.60
CA GLU A 265 -0.72 7.27 0.93
C GLU A 265 -1.80 6.62 1.82
N PHE A 266 -1.46 6.37 3.09
CA PHE A 266 -2.42 6.02 4.14
C PHE A 266 -3.53 7.06 4.36
N ASP A 267 -3.33 8.31 3.94
CA ASP A 267 -4.42 9.31 3.97
C ASP A 267 -5.55 8.97 2.99
N LEU A 268 -5.31 8.19 1.93
CA LEU A 268 -6.36 7.59 1.09
C LEU A 268 -7.14 6.48 1.81
N LEU A 269 -6.46 5.74 2.69
CA LEU A 269 -7.06 4.72 3.55
C LEU A 269 -7.95 5.34 4.65
N ILE A 270 -7.59 6.55 5.10
CA ILE A 270 -8.32 7.33 6.12
C ILE A 270 -9.46 8.14 5.51
N ARG A 271 -9.24 8.72 4.31
CA ARG A 271 -10.33 9.27 3.51
C ARG A 271 -11.19 8.08 3.12
N ARG A 272 -12.24 7.82 3.90
CA ARG A 272 -13.39 7.06 3.44
C ARG A 272 -13.69 7.57 2.03
N LEU A 273 -13.23 6.87 0.99
CA LEU A 273 -14.04 6.75 -0.21
C LEU A 273 -15.34 6.25 0.38
N GLN A 274 -16.31 7.17 0.54
CA GLN A 274 -17.63 6.75 0.97
C GLN A 274 -17.94 5.58 0.04
N PRO A 275 -18.29 4.41 0.58
CA PRO A 275 -18.63 3.30 -0.28
C PRO A 275 -19.70 3.80 -1.23
N VAL A 276 -19.37 3.95 -2.51
CA VAL A 276 -20.39 4.00 -3.56
C VAL A 276 -20.81 2.55 -3.80
N TYR A 277 -21.19 1.86 -2.72
CA TYR A 277 -22.00 0.66 -2.82
C TYR A 277 -23.43 1.19 -2.81
N TYR A 278 -24.02 1.23 -4.00
CA TYR A 278 -25.38 0.78 -4.36
C TYR A 278 -25.76 1.48 -5.68
N SER A 279 -25.58 0.79 -6.80
CA SER A 279 -26.50 0.94 -7.92
C SER A 279 -27.86 0.39 -7.45
N GLY A 280 -28.88 1.24 -7.54
CA GLY A 280 -30.27 0.80 -7.60
C GLY A 280 -30.64 0.34 -9.00
#